data_AF-A0A800F9L3-F1
#
_entry.id   AF-A0A800F9L3-F1
#
_cell.length_a   1.000
_cell.length_b   1.000
_cell.length_c   1.000
_cell.angle_alpha   90.00
_cell.angle_beta   90.00
_cell.angle_gamma   90.00
#
_symmetry.space_group_name_H-M   'P 1'
#
loop_
_entity.id
_entity.type
_entity.pdbx_description
1 polymer ?
#
loop_
_entity_poly.entity_id
_entity_poly.type
_entity_poly.pdbx_seq_one_letter_code
_entity_poly.pdbx_strand_id
1 'polypeptide(L)'
;MVLTAILTPNLISVLGLLVQQRTDGLEVAHEFEGAGGVPQAYVTMPDGIRIELQEVPTLGVPAEPYHVHLYTGDGAEEQRDWYADLFSMEPRRRGTIPYTADVPGINVSFTDAPDGVAATRGRAIDHIGFEINGLESFVKDLEARGVVFDVPYRVIEELGVAIAFFTDVSGVRVELTEGLRQY
;
A
#
# COMPACT_ATOMS: atom_id res chain seq x y z
N MET A 1 -2.66 -4.90 -5.90
CA MET A 1 -2.59 -4.07 -4.68
C MET A 1 -3.99 -3.68 -4.26
N VAL A 2 -4.25 -3.57 -2.96
CA VAL A 2 -5.51 -3.08 -2.38
C VAL A 2 -5.18 -1.94 -1.44
N LEU A 3 -5.97 -0.86 -1.49
CA LEU A 3 -5.87 0.27 -0.57
C LEU A 3 -6.88 0.09 0.56
N THR A 4 -6.59 0.63 1.74
CA THR A 4 -7.50 0.52 2.89
C THR A 4 -7.64 1.84 3.61
N ALA A 5 -8.87 2.13 4.02
CA ALA A 5 -9.19 3.21 4.94
C ALA A 5 -9.98 2.66 6.14
N ILE A 6 -9.75 3.25 7.31
CA ILE A 6 -10.62 3.07 8.48
C ILE A 6 -11.60 4.22 8.57
N LEU A 7 -12.82 3.94 9.05
CA LEU A 7 -13.93 4.87 9.17
C LEU A 7 -14.45 4.88 10.59
N THR A 8 -15.03 6.02 11.04
CA THR A 8 -15.73 6.07 12.33
C THR A 8 -17.25 5.97 12.15
N PRO A 9 -17.93 4.98 12.76
CA PRO A 9 -19.38 4.79 12.63
C PRO A 9 -20.20 5.96 13.18
N ASN A 10 -19.60 6.81 14.02
CA ASN A 10 -20.24 8.02 14.55
C ASN A 10 -20.38 9.15 13.52
N LEU A 11 -19.64 9.08 12.40
CA LEU A 11 -19.68 10.07 11.31
C LEU A 11 -20.05 9.41 9.97
N ILE A 12 -19.46 8.26 9.66
CA ILE A 12 -19.71 7.46 8.45
C ILE A 12 -19.58 5.98 8.82
N SER A 13 -20.70 5.24 8.87
CA SER A 13 -20.64 3.78 8.98
C SER A 13 -20.29 3.14 7.65
N VAL A 14 -19.66 1.96 7.68
CA VAL A 14 -19.43 1.15 6.48
C VAL A 14 -20.77 0.90 5.80
N LEU A 15 -21.80 0.47 6.53
CA LEU A 15 -23.11 0.20 5.95
C LEU A 15 -23.72 1.42 5.23
N GLY A 16 -23.65 2.61 5.84
CA GLY A 16 -24.15 3.84 5.24
C GLY A 16 -23.41 4.21 3.95
N LEU A 17 -22.08 4.07 3.95
CA LEU A 17 -21.26 4.33 2.78
C LEU A 17 -21.54 3.34 1.63
N LEU A 18 -21.74 2.06 1.95
CA LEU A 18 -22.09 1.04 0.95
C LEU A 18 -23.46 1.29 0.31
N VAL A 19 -24.46 1.76 1.08
CA VAL A 19 -25.77 2.16 0.54
C VAL A 19 -25.62 3.30 -0.47
N GLN A 20 -24.81 4.31 -0.13
CA GLN A 20 -24.55 5.42 -1.05
C GLN A 20 -23.84 4.95 -2.32
N GLN A 21 -22.79 4.14 -2.19
CA GLN A 21 -22.02 3.64 -3.35
C GLN A 21 -22.87 2.78 -4.29
N ARG A 22 -23.75 1.93 -3.75
CA ARG A 22 -24.73 1.18 -4.57
C ARG A 22 -25.68 2.11 -5.31
N THR A 23 -26.12 3.19 -4.66
CA THR A 23 -26.97 4.23 -5.27
C THR A 23 -26.23 4.96 -6.40
N ASP A 24 -24.92 5.16 -6.24
CA ASP A 24 -24.05 5.78 -7.24
C ASP A 24 -23.61 4.79 -8.35
N GLY A 25 -24.08 3.54 -8.31
CA GLY A 25 -23.81 2.52 -9.32
C GLY A 25 -22.44 1.83 -9.20
N LEU A 26 -21.75 2.00 -8.07
CA LEU A 26 -20.49 1.31 -7.78
C LEU A 26 -20.73 -0.13 -7.32
N GLU A 27 -19.78 -1.00 -7.65
CA GLU A 27 -19.80 -2.39 -7.21
C GLU A 27 -19.32 -2.49 -5.75
N VAL A 28 -20.24 -2.88 -4.87
CA VAL A 28 -19.91 -3.28 -3.50
C VAL A 28 -19.70 -4.79 -3.48
N ALA A 29 -18.44 -5.20 -3.35
CA ALA A 29 -18.02 -6.56 -3.64
C ALA A 29 -18.28 -7.53 -2.47
N HIS A 30 -18.02 -7.12 -1.21
CA HIS A 30 -18.10 -8.05 -0.08
C HIS A 30 -18.18 -7.34 1.27
N GLU A 31 -19.05 -7.80 2.17
CA GLU A 31 -19.16 -7.39 3.58
C GLU A 31 -18.78 -8.57 4.47
N PHE A 32 -17.91 -8.36 5.47
CA PHE A 32 -17.34 -9.44 6.28
C PHE A 32 -16.80 -8.94 7.62
N GLU A 33 -16.47 -9.87 8.51
CA GLU A 33 -15.72 -9.57 9.73
C GLU A 33 -14.22 -9.71 9.45
N GLY A 34 -13.47 -8.64 9.65
CA GLY A 34 -12.04 -8.57 9.36
C GLY A 34 -11.18 -9.37 10.32
N ALA A 35 -9.88 -9.48 10.01
CA ALA A 35 -8.89 -10.16 10.85
C ALA A 35 -8.76 -9.56 12.27
N GLY A 36 -9.23 -8.32 12.46
CA GLY A 36 -9.31 -7.62 13.75
C GLY A 36 -10.63 -7.78 14.50
N GLY A 37 -11.59 -8.57 13.99
CA GLY A 37 -12.90 -8.78 14.63
C GLY A 37 -13.86 -7.59 14.49
N VAL A 38 -13.69 -6.78 13.44
CA VAL A 38 -14.50 -5.58 13.18
C VAL A 38 -15.15 -5.67 11.79
N PRO A 39 -16.32 -5.02 11.59
CA PRO A 39 -16.96 -4.96 10.28
C PRO A 39 -16.03 -4.35 9.23
N GLN A 40 -15.94 -5.03 8.09
CA GLN A 40 -15.18 -4.61 6.94
C GLN A 40 -15.99 -4.80 5.65
N ALA A 41 -15.66 -4.01 4.64
CA ALA A 41 -16.21 -4.19 3.31
C ALA A 41 -15.21 -3.83 2.21
N TYR A 42 -15.44 -4.37 1.03
CA TYR A 42 -14.70 -4.01 -0.17
C TYR A 42 -15.59 -3.28 -1.18
N VAL A 43 -15.02 -2.23 -1.74
CA VAL A 43 -15.61 -1.43 -2.80
C VAL A 43 -14.69 -1.51 -4.00
N THR A 44 -15.25 -1.85 -5.17
CA THR A 44 -14.51 -1.85 -6.42
C THR A 44 -14.84 -0.58 -7.18
N MET A 45 -13.81 0.23 -7.43
CA MET A 45 -13.89 1.45 -8.22
C MET A 45 -14.02 1.10 -9.72
N PRO A 46 -14.51 2.02 -10.58
CA PRO A 46 -14.73 1.74 -12.00
C PRO A 46 -13.48 1.33 -12.80
N ASP A 47 -12.29 1.68 -12.31
CA ASP A 47 -10.99 1.32 -12.88
C ASP A 47 -10.42 0.00 -12.30
N GLY A 48 -11.20 -0.69 -11.47
CA GLY A 48 -10.84 -1.97 -10.86
C GLY A 48 -10.03 -1.84 -9.56
N ILE A 49 -9.79 -0.62 -9.06
CA ILE A 49 -9.17 -0.44 -7.74
C ILE A 49 -10.12 -0.98 -6.66
N ARG A 50 -9.60 -1.83 -5.79
CA ARG A 50 -10.34 -2.33 -4.62
C ARG A 50 -9.90 -1.56 -3.39
N ILE A 51 -10.89 -0.98 -2.69
CA ILE A 51 -10.72 -0.28 -1.43
C ILE A 51 -11.36 -1.11 -0.33
N GLU A 52 -10.57 -1.45 0.69
CA GLU A 52 -11.07 -2.02 1.95
C GLU A 52 -11.50 -0.87 2.88
N LEU A 53 -12.68 -1.02 3.47
CA LEU A 53 -13.23 -0.13 4.47
C LEU A 53 -13.35 -0.91 5.77
N GLN A 54 -12.89 -0.33 6.87
CA GLN A 54 -12.96 -0.95 8.19
C GLN A 54 -13.55 0.02 9.22
N GLU A 55 -14.49 -0.44 10.04
CA GLU A 55 -15.02 0.38 11.13
C GLU A 55 -14.08 0.40 12.34
N VAL A 56 -13.82 1.62 12.84
CA VAL A 56 -13.08 1.88 14.07
C VAL A 56 -13.88 2.89 14.91
N PRO A 57 -14.66 2.44 15.91
CA PRO A 57 -15.52 3.30 16.74
C PRO A 57 -14.81 4.46 17.43
N THR A 58 -13.52 4.28 17.72
CA THR A 58 -12.69 5.25 18.45
C THR A 58 -11.96 6.23 17.53
N LEU A 59 -12.14 6.12 16.21
CA LEU A 59 -11.47 7.02 15.27
C LEU A 59 -12.07 8.44 15.41
N GLY A 60 -11.20 9.41 15.63
CA GLY A 60 -11.56 10.82 15.87
C GLY A 60 -11.84 11.64 14.61
N VAL A 61 -11.63 11.05 13.43
CA VAL A 61 -11.84 11.65 12.11
C VAL A 61 -12.81 10.79 11.29
N PRO A 62 -13.46 11.33 10.24
CA PRO A 62 -14.40 10.56 9.43
C PRO A 62 -13.78 9.31 8.79
N ALA A 63 -12.55 9.47 8.27
CA ALA A 63 -11.79 8.41 7.62
C ALA A 63 -10.30 8.73 7.67
N GLU A 64 -9.45 7.70 7.73
CA GLU A 64 -8.01 7.84 7.47
C GLU A 64 -7.43 6.58 6.79
N PRO A 65 -6.35 6.70 6.01
CA PRO A 65 -5.62 5.54 5.50
C PRO A 65 -5.11 4.66 6.64
N TYR A 66 -5.12 3.33 6.46
CA TYR A 66 -4.73 2.40 7.54
C TYR A 66 -3.73 1.35 7.10
N HIS A 67 -4.02 0.63 6.01
CA HIS A 67 -3.10 -0.36 5.47
C HIS A 67 -3.17 -0.50 3.96
N VAL A 68 -2.13 -1.08 3.39
CA VAL A 68 -2.09 -1.49 1.98
C VAL A 68 -1.79 -2.98 1.89
N HIS A 69 -2.38 -3.66 0.90
CA HIS A 69 -2.02 -5.03 0.58
C HIS A 69 -1.16 -5.08 -0.67
N LEU A 70 0.08 -5.54 -0.50
CA LEU A 70 0.96 -5.96 -1.58
C LEU A 70 0.79 -7.46 -1.76
N TYR A 71 0.36 -7.83 -2.96
CA TYR A 71 0.25 -9.24 -3.32
C TYR A 71 1.57 -9.68 -3.95
N THR A 72 1.99 -10.90 -3.62
CA THR A 72 3.08 -11.61 -4.27
C THR A 72 2.56 -12.90 -4.91
N GLY A 73 3.31 -13.47 -5.86
CA GLY A 73 2.99 -14.76 -6.46
C GLY A 73 3.26 -15.90 -5.48
N ASP A 74 4.43 -15.88 -4.86
CA ASP A 74 4.88 -16.74 -3.78
C ASP A 74 5.87 -15.98 -2.88
N GLY A 75 6.05 -16.43 -1.63
CA GLY A 75 7.06 -15.88 -0.73
C GLY A 75 6.71 -14.56 -0.05
N ALA A 76 5.46 -14.41 0.43
CA ALA A 76 5.03 -13.21 1.16
C ALA A 76 5.89 -12.90 2.39
N GLU A 77 6.44 -13.92 3.05
CA GLU A 77 7.33 -13.75 4.19
C GLU A 77 8.66 -13.13 3.79
N GLU A 78 9.30 -13.69 2.77
CA GLU A 78 10.58 -13.23 2.23
C GLU A 78 10.46 -11.82 1.65
N GLN A 79 9.36 -11.53 0.95
CA GLN A 79 9.08 -10.19 0.43
C GLN A 79 8.91 -9.18 1.56
N ARG A 80 8.18 -9.56 2.62
CA ARG A 80 8.01 -8.73 3.82
C ARG A 80 9.35 -8.46 4.51
N ASP A 81 10.19 -9.48 4.68
CA ASP A 81 11.53 -9.34 5.26
C ASP A 81 12.43 -8.41 4.42
N TRP A 82 12.36 -8.55 3.09
CA TRP A 82 13.13 -7.70 2.18
C TRP A 82 12.72 -6.24 2.26
N TYR A 83 11.41 -5.93 2.21
CA TYR A 83 10.93 -4.55 2.40
C TYR A 83 11.26 -4.01 3.79
N ALA A 84 11.16 -4.84 4.83
CA ALA A 84 11.50 -4.42 6.18
C ALA A 84 12.98 -4.05 6.33
N ASP A 85 13.87 -4.84 5.76
CA ASP A 85 15.31 -4.54 5.73
C ASP A 85 15.62 -3.28 4.90
N LEU A 86 15.01 -3.11 3.73
CA LEU A 86 15.26 -1.95 2.87
C LEU A 86 14.77 -0.63 3.48
N PHE A 87 13.55 -0.63 4.01
CA PHE A 87 12.86 0.59 4.42
C PHE A 87 12.76 0.75 5.93
N SER A 88 13.48 -0.07 6.69
CA SER A 88 13.43 -0.10 8.16
C SER A 88 11.99 -0.22 8.68
N MET A 89 11.16 -1.01 8.00
CA MET A 89 9.80 -1.28 8.46
C MET A 89 9.85 -2.19 9.69
N GLU A 90 8.84 -2.10 10.56
CA GLU A 90 8.76 -2.91 11.78
C GLU A 90 7.85 -4.13 11.55
N PRO A 91 8.39 -5.35 11.39
CA PRO A 91 7.55 -6.53 11.17
C PRO A 91 6.67 -6.83 12.37
N ARG A 92 5.40 -7.15 12.10
CA ARG A 92 4.45 -7.58 13.12
C ARG A 92 3.33 -8.42 12.53
N ARG A 93 2.55 -9.03 13.41
CA ARG A 93 1.27 -9.64 13.04
C ARG A 93 0.14 -8.60 13.12
N ARG A 94 -0.82 -8.65 12.18
CA ARG A 94 -2.08 -7.90 12.25
C ARG A 94 -3.26 -8.86 12.32
N GLY A 95 -3.82 -9.05 13.51
CA GLY A 95 -4.89 -10.03 13.73
C GLY A 95 -4.42 -11.44 13.37
N THR A 96 -5.09 -12.08 12.43
CA THR A 96 -4.69 -13.39 11.91
C THR A 96 -3.59 -13.34 10.84
N ILE A 97 -3.33 -12.17 10.22
CA ILE A 97 -2.43 -12.01 9.07
C ILE A 97 -0.97 -12.04 9.54
N PRO A 98 -0.16 -13.02 9.11
CA PRO A 98 1.18 -13.26 9.65
C PRO A 98 2.24 -12.30 9.11
N TYR A 99 2.15 -11.94 7.83
CA TYR A 99 3.22 -11.21 7.12
C TYR A 99 2.83 -9.76 6.91
N THR A 100 3.10 -8.93 7.92
CA THR A 100 2.91 -7.49 7.83
C THR A 100 4.10 -6.73 8.40
N ALA A 101 4.29 -5.48 8.00
CA ALA A 101 5.26 -4.58 8.60
C ALA A 101 4.70 -3.15 8.67
N ASP A 102 5.06 -2.42 9.72
CA ASP A 102 4.64 -1.04 9.93
C ASP A 102 5.68 -0.06 9.38
N VAL A 103 5.18 1.00 8.75
CA VAL A 103 5.87 2.28 8.56
C VAL A 103 5.08 3.36 9.31
N PRO A 104 5.63 4.57 9.53
CA PRO A 104 4.88 5.63 10.18
C PRO A 104 3.50 5.87 9.53
N GLY A 105 2.43 5.59 10.28
CA GLY A 105 1.05 5.81 9.89
C GLY A 105 0.38 4.72 9.03
N ILE A 106 1.12 3.75 8.48
CA ILE A 106 0.57 2.72 7.58
C ILE A 106 1.15 1.34 7.91
N ASN A 107 0.28 0.32 7.94
CA ASN A 107 0.72 -1.08 7.89
C ASN A 107 0.74 -1.59 6.45
N VAL A 108 1.77 -2.35 6.08
CA VAL A 108 1.88 -3.03 4.79
C VAL A 108 1.66 -4.53 5.02
N SER A 109 0.65 -5.10 4.35
CA SER A 109 0.38 -6.53 4.36
C SER A 109 0.90 -7.18 3.10
N PHE A 110 1.63 -8.29 3.27
CA PHE A 110 2.13 -9.11 2.20
C PHE A 110 1.28 -10.38 2.13
N THR A 111 0.80 -10.74 0.95
CA THR A 111 -0.12 -11.88 0.80
C THR A 111 0.15 -12.61 -0.52
N ASP A 112 0.30 -13.93 -0.44
CA ASP A 112 0.39 -14.78 -1.62
C ASP A 112 -0.96 -14.82 -2.34
N ALA A 113 -0.97 -14.46 -3.62
CA ALA A 113 -2.13 -14.57 -4.48
C ALA A 113 -2.18 -15.97 -5.12
N PRO A 114 -3.25 -16.76 -4.92
CA PRO A 114 -3.31 -18.15 -5.40
C PRO A 114 -3.12 -18.31 -6.91
N ASP A 115 -3.59 -17.33 -7.68
CA ASP A 115 -3.52 -17.32 -9.15
C ASP A 115 -2.32 -16.52 -9.68
N GLY A 116 -1.36 -16.19 -8.80
CA GLY A 116 -0.22 -15.33 -9.09
C GLY A 116 -0.56 -13.84 -9.10
N VAL A 117 0.45 -13.03 -9.38
CA VAL A 117 0.35 -11.57 -9.46
C VAL A 117 0.84 -11.07 -10.80
N ALA A 118 0.34 -9.90 -11.18
CA ALA A 118 0.77 -9.25 -12.40
C ALA A 118 1.41 -7.88 -12.09
N ALA A 119 2.40 -7.50 -12.90
CA ALA A 119 3.19 -6.30 -12.67
C ALA A 119 2.36 -5.01 -12.70
N THR A 120 2.56 -4.15 -11.72
CA THR A 120 1.72 -2.95 -11.44
C THR A 120 1.81 -1.85 -12.50
N ARG A 121 2.95 -1.75 -13.22
CA ARG A 121 3.18 -0.68 -14.20
C ARG A 121 2.07 -0.59 -15.25
N GLY A 122 1.48 0.60 -15.40
CA GLY A 122 0.40 0.90 -16.34
C GLY A 122 -1.00 0.47 -15.87
N ARG A 123 -1.15 -0.02 -14.64
CA ARG A 123 -2.46 -0.30 -14.02
C ARG A 123 -2.95 0.90 -13.21
N ALA A 124 -4.20 0.80 -12.75
CA ALA A 124 -4.86 1.83 -11.95
C ALA A 124 -4.06 2.20 -10.68
N ILE A 125 -3.41 1.21 -10.07
CA ILE A 125 -2.33 1.44 -9.10
C ILE A 125 -1.02 1.07 -9.79
N ASP A 126 -0.27 2.09 -10.19
CA ASP A 126 0.97 1.93 -10.96
C ASP A 126 2.19 1.63 -10.06
N HIS A 127 2.32 2.30 -8.92
CA HIS A 127 3.48 2.19 -8.03
C HIS A 127 3.14 2.51 -6.56
N ILE A 128 4.09 2.19 -5.68
CA ILE A 128 4.16 2.65 -4.29
C ILE A 128 5.41 3.52 -4.12
N GLY A 129 5.26 4.65 -3.42
CA GLY A 129 6.34 5.62 -3.21
C GLY A 129 6.89 5.60 -1.78
N PHE A 130 8.22 5.69 -1.65
CA PHE A 130 8.91 5.93 -0.38
C PHE A 130 9.76 7.20 -0.48
N GLU A 131 9.60 8.09 0.49
CA GLU A 131 10.39 9.32 0.61
C GLU A 131 11.62 9.05 1.50
N ILE A 132 12.80 9.13 0.90
CA ILE A 132 14.08 8.70 1.47
C ILE A 132 14.94 9.93 1.77
N ASN A 133 15.59 9.93 2.94
CA ASN A 133 16.66 10.90 3.21
C ASN A 133 17.97 10.42 2.59
N GLY A 134 18.65 11.28 1.83
CA GLY A 134 19.89 10.93 1.14
C GLY A 134 19.64 9.88 0.06
N LEU A 135 18.71 10.16 -0.86
CA LEU A 135 18.29 9.20 -1.88
C LEU A 135 19.44 8.78 -2.78
N GLU A 136 20.35 9.69 -3.14
CA GLU A 136 21.50 9.35 -3.99
C GLU A 136 22.38 8.26 -3.36
N SER A 137 22.69 8.37 -2.07
CA SER A 137 23.45 7.33 -1.35
C SER A 137 22.66 6.04 -1.23
N PHE A 138 21.37 6.13 -0.90
CA PHE A 138 20.52 4.97 -0.75
C PHE A 138 20.40 4.16 -2.05
N VAL A 139 20.26 4.83 -3.20
CA VAL A 139 20.25 4.17 -4.52
C VAL A 139 21.56 3.42 -4.77
N LYS A 140 22.72 4.02 -4.48
CA LYS A 140 24.02 3.35 -4.64
C LYS A 140 24.14 2.11 -3.77
N ASP A 141 23.63 2.15 -2.54
CA ASP A 141 23.61 1.00 -1.64
C ASP A 141 22.70 -0.11 -2.18
N LEU A 142 21.53 0.23 -2.73
CA LEU A 142 20.64 -0.74 -3.36
C LEU A 142 21.25 -1.37 -4.62
N GLU A 143 21.90 -0.59 -5.47
CA GLU A 143 22.63 -1.10 -6.64
C GLU A 143 23.75 -2.07 -6.22
N ALA A 144 24.50 -1.76 -5.16
CA ALA A 144 25.53 -2.64 -4.60
C ALA A 144 24.96 -3.96 -4.05
N ARG A 145 23.69 -3.95 -3.63
CA ARG A 145 22.92 -5.12 -3.20
C ARG A 145 22.25 -5.87 -4.36
N GLY A 146 22.45 -5.42 -5.60
CA GLY A 146 21.94 -6.07 -6.81
C GLY A 146 20.55 -5.62 -7.25
N VAL A 147 20.00 -4.54 -6.67
CA VAL A 147 18.76 -3.94 -7.17
C VAL A 147 19.01 -3.30 -8.53
N VAL A 148 18.17 -3.63 -9.50
CA VAL A 148 18.21 -3.05 -10.85
C VAL A 148 17.16 -1.97 -10.96
N PHE A 149 17.58 -0.75 -11.28
CA PHE A 149 16.69 0.39 -11.44
C PHE A 149 16.15 0.48 -12.87
N ASP A 150 14.83 0.59 -12.99
CA ASP A 150 14.12 0.91 -14.24
C ASP A 150 14.36 2.37 -14.65
N VAL A 151 14.46 3.25 -13.65
CA VAL A 151 14.83 4.66 -13.81
C VAL A 151 15.94 4.93 -12.79
N PRO A 152 17.19 5.20 -13.23
CA PRO A 152 18.27 5.51 -12.31
C PRO A 152 18.01 6.82 -11.59
N TYR A 153 18.73 7.03 -10.49
CA TYR A 153 18.68 8.28 -9.73
C TYR A 153 18.83 9.51 -10.65
N ARG A 154 17.92 10.46 -10.53
CA ARG A 154 18.01 11.77 -11.17
C ARG A 154 17.22 12.81 -10.39
N VAL A 155 17.66 14.06 -10.49
CA VAL A 155 16.92 15.22 -10.00
C VAL A 155 16.01 15.73 -11.11
N ILE A 156 14.74 15.99 -10.77
CA ILE A 156 13.83 16.78 -11.60
C ILE A 156 13.99 18.23 -11.15
N GLU A 157 14.88 18.96 -11.82
CA GLU A 157 15.29 20.32 -11.44
C GLU A 157 14.09 21.27 -11.31
N GLU A 158 13.09 21.15 -12.17
CA GLU A 158 11.90 22.00 -12.15
C GLU A 158 11.03 21.80 -10.90
N LEU A 159 11.13 20.63 -10.26
CA LEU A 159 10.37 20.27 -9.05
C LEU A 159 11.23 20.34 -7.78
N GLY A 160 12.56 20.37 -7.93
CA GLY A 160 13.49 20.21 -6.81
C GLY A 160 13.36 18.83 -6.13
N VAL A 161 12.89 17.81 -6.86
CA VAL A 161 12.63 16.46 -6.34
C VAL A 161 13.56 15.48 -7.03
N ALA A 162 14.30 14.70 -6.24
CA ALA A 162 15.05 13.56 -6.75
C ALA A 162 14.16 12.32 -6.81
N ILE A 163 14.34 11.50 -7.85
CA ILE A 163 13.57 10.28 -8.07
C ILE A 163 14.47 9.12 -8.51
N ALA A 164 14.02 7.90 -8.20
CA ALA A 164 14.50 6.65 -8.79
C ALA A 164 13.36 5.63 -8.82
N PHE A 165 13.37 4.69 -9.77
CA PHE A 165 12.37 3.63 -9.83
C PHE A 165 13.03 2.27 -10.00
N PHE A 166 12.54 1.27 -9.28
CA PHE A 166 12.82 -0.13 -9.55
C PHE A 166 11.51 -0.93 -9.51
N THR A 167 11.56 -2.16 -10.00
CA THR A 167 10.45 -3.10 -9.91
C THR A 167 10.89 -4.28 -9.04
N ASP A 168 10.10 -4.59 -8.01
CA ASP A 168 10.39 -5.72 -7.12
C ASP A 168 10.12 -7.07 -7.80
N VAL A 169 10.46 -8.16 -7.12
CA VAL A 169 10.30 -9.53 -7.66
C VAL A 169 8.84 -9.92 -7.90
N SER A 170 7.88 -9.25 -7.24
CA SER A 170 6.44 -9.45 -7.44
C SER A 170 5.88 -8.59 -8.59
N GLY A 171 6.70 -7.74 -9.21
CA GLY A 171 6.28 -6.80 -10.24
C GLY A 171 5.65 -5.50 -9.69
N VAL A 172 5.83 -5.20 -8.40
CA VAL A 172 5.44 -3.90 -7.84
C VAL A 172 6.49 -2.89 -8.25
N ARG A 173 6.06 -1.81 -8.92
CA ARG A 173 6.90 -0.68 -9.24
C ARG A 173 7.03 0.17 -7.99
N VAL A 174 8.26 0.43 -7.58
CA VAL A 174 8.58 1.23 -6.39
C VAL A 174 9.21 2.53 -6.85
N GLU A 175 8.63 3.63 -6.42
CA GLU A 175 9.21 4.97 -6.55
C GLU A 175 9.98 5.31 -5.28
N LEU A 176 11.21 5.77 -5.44
CA LEU A 176 11.97 6.40 -4.39
C LEU A 176 12.04 7.89 -4.68
N THR A 177 11.78 8.70 -3.67
CA THR A 177 11.74 10.17 -3.78
C THR A 177 12.57 10.82 -2.70
N GLU A 178 13.08 12.02 -2.98
CA GLU A 178 13.61 12.94 -1.97
C GLU A 178 13.26 14.38 -2.37
N GLY A 179 12.71 15.14 -1.41
CA GLY A 179 12.34 16.54 -1.59
C GLY A 179 10.84 16.80 -1.43
N LEU A 180 10.00 15.76 -1.29
CA LEU A 180 8.55 15.93 -1.14
C LEU A 180 8.15 16.43 0.24
N ARG A 181 8.98 16.25 1.27
CA ARG A 181 8.68 16.74 2.65
C ARG A 181 8.70 18.27 2.80
N GLN A 182 9.15 18.97 1.77
CA GLN A 182 9.19 20.44 1.77
C GLN A 182 7.84 21.08 1.45
N TYR A 183 6.85 20.27 1.07
CA TYR A 183 5.49 20.65 0.70
C TYR A 183 4.49 20.20 1.76
#